data_AF-A0A9P6BX24-F1
#
_entry.id   AF-A0A9P6BX24-F1
#
_cell.length_a   1.000
_cell.length_b   1.000
_cell.length_c   1.000
_cell.angle_alpha   90.00
_cell.angle_beta   90.00
_cell.angle_gamma   90.00
#
_symmetry.space_group_name_H-M   'P 1'
#
loop_
_entity.id
_entity.type
_entity.pdbx_description
1 polymer ?
#
loop_
_entity_poly.entity_id
_entity_poly.type
_entity_poly.pdbx_seq_one_letter_code
_entity_poly.pdbx_strand_id
1 'polypeptide(L)'
;YLIATALEDWLLVLGACDQVSESENNAREAVDVFRREFQYGEPTGQLSAARFWAIMFKNCSNTFGSQTADRWFLGIVEELVIDPESSPAVRGQLLYVIATIASASGSSVSTTPGTGVQGSFQALWTRVKP
;
A
#
# COMPACT_ATOMS: atom_id res chain seq x y z
N TYR A 1 -4.74 -21.94 -20.48
CA TYR A 1 -5.76 -20.89 -20.36
C TYR A 1 -5.60 -20.08 -19.08
N LEU A 2 -5.60 -20.68 -17.87
CA LEU A 2 -5.43 -19.94 -16.61
C LEU A 2 -4.15 -19.08 -16.52
N ILE A 3 -3.01 -19.58 -17.03
CA ILE A 3 -1.75 -18.82 -17.04
C ILE A 3 -1.82 -17.62 -18.00
N ALA A 4 -2.54 -17.72 -19.13
CA ALA A 4 -2.63 -16.63 -20.10
C ALA A 4 -3.42 -15.45 -19.54
N THR A 5 -4.56 -15.70 -18.91
CA THR A 5 -5.36 -14.67 -18.23
C THR A 5 -4.58 -14.05 -17.06
N ALA A 6 -3.91 -14.86 -16.24
CA ALA A 6 -3.08 -14.34 -15.16
C ALA A 6 -1.90 -13.48 -15.66
N LEU A 7 -1.34 -13.78 -16.84
CA LEU A 7 -0.31 -12.97 -17.49
C LEU A 7 -0.88 -11.64 -18.02
N GLU A 8 -2.08 -11.64 -18.60
CA GLU A 8 -2.77 -10.41 -19.04
C GLU A 8 -3.05 -9.49 -17.85
N ASP A 9 -3.58 -10.05 -16.75
CA ASP A 9 -3.81 -9.32 -15.51
C ASP A 9 -2.50 -8.77 -14.92
N TRP A 10 -1.42 -9.56 -14.98
CA TRP A 10 -0.10 -9.11 -14.51
C TRP A 10 0.49 -8.00 -15.38
N LEU A 11 0.35 -8.07 -16.70
CA LEU A 11 0.78 -7.02 -17.62
C LEU A 11 0.00 -5.72 -17.39
N LEU A 12 -1.29 -5.79 -17.09
CA LEU A 12 -2.10 -4.63 -16.73
C LEU A 12 -1.56 -3.96 -15.46
N VAL A 13 -1.21 -4.76 -14.45
CA VAL A 13 -0.61 -4.24 -13.20
C VAL A 13 0.73 -3.56 -13.46
N LEU A 14 1.61 -4.15 -14.28
CA LEU A 14 2.89 -3.55 -14.63
C LEU A 14 2.70 -2.24 -15.40
N GLY A 15 1.80 -2.20 -16.38
CA GLY A 15 1.48 -0.97 -17.11
C GLY A 15 0.89 0.13 -16.22
N ALA A 16 0.06 -0.23 -15.25
CA ALA A 16 -0.42 0.71 -14.24
C ALA A 16 0.73 1.26 -13.38
N CYS A 17 1.71 0.44 -13.02
CA CYS A 17 2.88 0.90 -12.28
C CYS A 17 3.79 1.83 -13.08
N ASP A 18 3.96 1.57 -14.38
CA ASP A 18 4.70 2.46 -15.27
C ASP A 18 4.03 3.85 -15.28
N GLN A 19 2.72 3.91 -15.55
CA GLN A 19 1.96 5.16 -15.57
C GLN A 19 2.01 5.89 -14.22
N VAL A 20 1.82 5.16 -13.12
CA VAL A 20 1.90 5.73 -11.76
C VAL A 20 3.27 6.32 -11.45
N SER A 21 4.33 5.74 -12.02
CA SER A 21 5.71 6.15 -11.77
C SER A 21 6.19 7.32 -12.64
N GLU A 22 5.42 7.72 -13.66
CA GLU A 22 5.80 8.81 -14.57
C GLU A 22 5.82 10.19 -13.90
N SER A 23 4.98 10.42 -12.87
CA SER A 23 4.91 11.71 -12.19
C SER A 23 4.33 11.64 -10.78
N GLU A 24 4.64 12.65 -9.96
CA GLU A 24 4.02 12.87 -8.65
C GLU A 24 2.50 13.00 -8.73
N ASN A 25 1.97 13.60 -9.81
CA ASN A 25 0.53 13.77 -10.00
C ASN A 25 -0.15 12.42 -10.23
N ASN A 26 0.42 11.56 -11.09
CA ASN A 26 -0.11 10.23 -11.35
C ASN A 26 -0.08 9.36 -10.09
N ALA A 27 1.02 9.42 -9.33
CA ALA A 27 1.12 8.72 -8.05
C ALA A 27 0.07 9.20 -7.04
N ARG A 28 -0.14 10.51 -6.95
CA ARG A 28 -1.17 11.09 -6.09
C ARG A 28 -2.58 10.65 -6.49
N GLU A 29 -2.91 10.66 -7.78
CA GLU A 29 -4.20 10.19 -8.29
C GLU A 29 -4.44 8.71 -7.96
N ALA A 30 -3.41 7.87 -8.10
CA ALA A 30 -3.51 6.47 -7.71
C ALA A 30 -3.75 6.29 -6.21
N VAL A 31 -3.04 7.06 -5.37
CA VAL A 31 -3.25 7.05 -3.90
C VAL A 31 -4.65 7.54 -3.55
N ASP A 32 -5.19 8.52 -4.26
CA ASP A 32 -6.55 9.01 -4.11
C ASP A 32 -7.60 7.92 -4.39
N VAL A 33 -7.35 7.02 -5.34
CA VAL A 33 -8.22 5.85 -5.60
C VAL A 33 -8.18 4.87 -4.44
N PHE A 34 -6.99 4.48 -3.98
CA PHE A 34 -6.86 3.61 -2.80
C PHE A 34 -7.54 4.21 -1.57
N ARG A 35 -7.39 5.53 -1.38
CA ARG A 35 -8.04 6.24 -0.29
C ARG A 35 -9.55 6.08 -0.30
N ARG A 36 -10.19 6.35 -1.45
CA ARG A 36 -11.65 6.24 -1.59
C ARG A 36 -12.12 4.82 -1.34
N GLU A 37 -11.40 3.84 -1.87
CA GLU A 37 -11.73 2.43 -1.70
C GLU A 37 -11.61 1.99 -0.22
N PHE A 38 -10.57 2.45 0.50
CA PHE A 38 -10.44 2.18 1.93
C PHE A 38 -11.51 2.86 2.78
N GLN A 39 -11.84 4.12 2.51
CA GLN A 39 -12.82 4.86 3.32
C GLN A 39 -14.26 4.43 3.09
N TYR A 40 -14.63 4.13 1.84
CA TYR A 40 -16.04 3.99 1.45
C TYR A 40 -16.37 2.69 0.72
N GLY A 41 -15.35 1.89 0.38
CA GLY A 41 -15.53 0.60 -0.28
C GLY A 41 -16.17 -0.43 0.63
N GLU A 42 -16.87 -1.39 0.03
CA GLU A 42 -17.33 -2.57 0.76
C GLU A 42 -16.13 -3.46 1.15
N PRO A 43 -16.28 -4.36 2.15
CA PRO A 43 -15.16 -5.16 2.65
C PRO A 43 -14.40 -5.97 1.58
N THR A 44 -15.08 -6.42 0.52
CA THR A 44 -14.47 -7.12 -0.61
C THR A 44 -13.60 -6.20 -1.47
N GLY A 45 -14.05 -4.97 -1.68
CA GLY A 45 -13.31 -3.91 -2.37
C GLY A 45 -12.07 -3.46 -1.59
N GLN A 46 -12.24 -3.18 -0.30
CA GLN A 46 -11.14 -2.86 0.62
C GLN A 46 -10.06 -3.96 0.66
N LEU A 47 -10.46 -5.23 0.73
CA LEU A 47 -9.53 -6.37 0.72
C LEU A 47 -8.75 -6.45 -0.60
N SER A 48 -9.43 -6.20 -1.71
CA SER A 48 -8.84 -6.22 -3.05
C SER A 48 -7.85 -5.06 -3.21
N ALA A 49 -8.21 -3.87 -2.74
CA ALA A 49 -7.35 -2.70 -2.68
C ALA A 49 -6.12 -2.94 -1.80
N ALA A 50 -6.26 -3.56 -0.63
CA ALA A 50 -5.11 -3.87 0.24
C ALA A 50 -4.09 -4.80 -0.45
N ARG A 51 -4.58 -5.81 -1.18
CA ARG A 51 -3.73 -6.70 -1.97
C ARG A 51 -3.07 -5.97 -3.13
N PHE A 52 -3.83 -5.17 -3.86
CA PHE A 52 -3.33 -4.43 -5.00
C PHE A 52 -2.30 -3.38 -4.59
N TRP A 53 -2.52 -2.68 -3.48
CA TRP A 53 -1.57 -1.75 -2.91
C TRP A 53 -0.21 -2.41 -2.61
N ALA A 54 -0.21 -3.61 -2.02
CA ALA A 54 1.03 -4.36 -1.76
C ALA A 54 1.79 -4.74 -3.03
N ILE A 55 1.05 -5.06 -4.11
CA ILE A 55 1.65 -5.37 -5.42
C ILE A 55 2.23 -4.08 -6.03
N MET A 56 1.46 -2.99 -6.05
CA MET A 56 1.88 -1.70 -6.57
C MET A 56 3.13 -1.18 -5.83
N PHE A 57 3.14 -1.26 -4.50
CA PHE A 57 4.29 -0.83 -3.68
C PHE A 57 5.60 -1.54 -4.05
N LYS A 58 5.52 -2.80 -4.48
CA LYS A 58 6.70 -3.60 -4.87
C LYS A 58 7.19 -3.37 -6.29
N ASN A 59 6.30 -2.93 -7.20
CA ASN A 59 6.60 -2.83 -8.64
C ASN A 59 6.70 -1.39 -9.14
N CYS A 60 6.06 -0.45 -8.47
CA CYS A 60 6.08 0.96 -8.82
C CYS A 60 7.33 1.65 -8.23
N SER A 61 7.63 2.86 -8.72
CA SER A 61 8.74 3.68 -8.24
C SER A 61 8.58 4.16 -6.78
N ASN A 62 9.68 4.66 -6.21
CA ASN A 62 9.69 5.26 -4.88
C ASN A 62 8.74 6.46 -4.73
N THR A 63 8.33 7.09 -5.83
CA THR A 63 7.34 8.17 -5.84
C THR A 63 6.00 7.69 -5.29
N PHE A 64 5.51 6.54 -5.74
CA PHE A 64 4.30 5.92 -5.19
C PHE A 64 4.47 5.49 -3.73
N GLY A 65 5.63 4.93 -3.39
CA GLY A 65 5.97 4.59 -2.00
C GLY A 65 5.93 5.82 -1.07
N SER A 66 6.39 6.96 -1.56
CA SER A 66 6.38 8.24 -0.82
C SER A 66 4.97 8.78 -0.62
N GLN A 67 4.12 8.72 -1.66
CA GLN A 67 2.72 9.13 -1.56
C GLN A 67 1.90 8.22 -0.64
N THR A 68 2.19 6.92 -0.57
CA THR A 68 1.51 5.99 0.36
C THR A 68 2.08 6.00 1.77
N ALA A 69 3.22 6.65 2.00
CA ALA A 69 3.79 6.87 3.33
C ALA A 69 3.34 8.19 3.97
N ASP A 70 2.47 8.94 3.29
CA ASP A 70 1.90 10.17 3.82
C ASP A 70 1.02 9.90 5.05
N ARG A 71 1.00 10.86 5.98
CA ARG A 71 0.29 10.72 7.26
C ARG A 71 -1.21 10.51 7.07
N TRP A 72 -1.81 11.12 6.06
CA TRP A 72 -3.23 11.02 5.81
C TRP A 72 -3.63 9.65 5.30
N PHE A 73 -2.93 9.14 4.29
CA PHE A 73 -3.15 7.78 3.81
C PHE A 73 -2.93 6.75 4.92
N LEU A 74 -1.83 6.85 5.66
CA LEU A 74 -1.56 5.93 6.77
C LEU A 74 -2.56 6.06 7.92
N GLY A 75 -3.12 7.24 8.16
CA GLY A 75 -4.18 7.44 9.16
C GLY A 75 -5.46 6.66 8.84
N ILE A 76 -5.82 6.60 7.55
CA ILE A 76 -7.00 5.83 7.09
C ILE A 76 -6.75 4.33 7.23
N VAL A 77 -5.54 3.88 6.88
CA VAL A 77 -5.14 2.48 7.03
C VAL A 77 -5.12 2.11 8.52
N GLU A 78 -4.61 2.98 9.39
CA GLU A 78 -4.61 2.79 10.83
C GLU A 78 -6.03 2.65 11.38
N GLU A 79 -6.94 3.55 10.99
CA GLU A 79 -8.35 3.52 11.38
C GLU A 79 -9.00 2.17 11.05
N LEU A 80 -8.85 1.68 9.81
CA LEU A 80 -9.38 0.38 9.40
C LEU A 80 -8.79 -0.80 10.20
N VAL A 81 -7.53 -0.71 10.61
CA VAL A 81 -6.85 -1.79 11.33
C VAL A 81 -7.30 -1.84 12.80
N ILE A 82 -7.48 -0.69 13.43
CA ILE A 82 -7.83 -0.58 14.86
C ILE A 82 -9.33 -0.66 15.10
N ASP A 83 -10.16 -0.31 14.12
CA ASP A 83 -11.61 -0.34 14.24
C ASP A 83 -12.11 -1.79 14.39
N PRO A 84 -12.80 -2.14 15.51
CA PRO A 84 -13.32 -3.47 15.72
C PRO A 84 -14.47 -3.83 14.76
N GLU A 85 -15.17 -2.84 14.19
CA GLU A 85 -16.27 -3.06 13.24
C GLU A 85 -15.76 -3.37 11.82
N SER A 86 -14.50 -3.03 11.53
CA SER A 86 -13.86 -3.35 10.26
C SER A 86 -13.68 -4.85 10.07
N SER A 87 -13.88 -5.32 8.83
CA SER A 87 -13.82 -6.75 8.49
C SER A 87 -12.51 -7.40 8.95
N PRO A 88 -12.55 -8.54 9.67
CA PRO A 88 -11.35 -9.23 10.13
C PRO A 88 -10.38 -9.60 9.00
N ALA A 89 -10.91 -9.91 7.81
CA ALA A 89 -10.12 -10.22 6.63
C ALA A 89 -9.36 -8.99 6.11
N VAL A 90 -10.00 -7.82 6.10
CA VAL A 90 -9.38 -6.55 5.69
C VAL A 90 -8.30 -6.16 6.69
N ARG A 91 -8.61 -6.21 7.99
CA ARG A 91 -7.66 -5.93 9.09
C ARG A 91 -6.42 -6.81 9.00
N GLY A 92 -6.62 -8.13 8.89
CA GLY A 92 -5.51 -9.09 8.78
C GLY A 92 -4.65 -8.84 7.54
N GLN A 93 -5.28 -8.53 6.40
CA GLN A 93 -4.55 -8.23 5.17
C GLN A 93 -3.74 -6.93 5.29
N LEU A 94 -4.33 -5.85 5.79
CA LEU A 94 -3.63 -4.58 5.97
C LEU A 94 -2.45 -4.72 6.94
N LEU A 95 -2.64 -5.42 8.07
CA LEU A 95 -1.55 -5.74 9.01
C LEU A 95 -0.40 -6.49 8.32
N TYR A 96 -0.72 -7.49 7.50
CA TYR A 96 0.29 -8.23 6.74
C TYR A 96 1.06 -7.33 5.77
N VAL A 97 0.36 -6.43 5.07
CA VAL A 97 0.98 -5.49 4.12
C VAL A 97 1.89 -4.51 4.84
N ILE A 98 1.42 -3.88 5.93
CA ILE A 98 2.21 -2.97 6.77
C ILE A 98 3.46 -3.67 7.30
N ALA A 99 3.32 -4.88 7.85
CA ALA A 99 4.44 -5.67 8.35
C ALA A 99 5.46 -5.98 7.25
N THR A 100 4.98 -6.37 6.06
CA THR A 100 5.85 -6.68 4.91
C THR A 100 6.65 -5.45 4.49
N ILE A 101 6.00 -4.29 4.37
CA ILE A 101 6.64 -3.04 3.96
C ILE A 101 7.61 -2.55 5.04
N ALA A 102 7.21 -2.58 6.31
CA ALA A 102 8.05 -2.17 7.44
C ALA A 102 9.30 -3.06 7.60
N SER A 103 9.17 -4.36 7.27
CA SER A 103 10.25 -5.35 7.41
C SER A 103 11.18 -5.43 6.22
N ALA A 104 10.79 -4.91 5.05
CA ALA A 104 11.63 -4.90 3.84
C ALA A 104 12.93 -4.11 4.12
N SER A 105 13.98 -4.83 4.51
CA SER A 105 15.31 -4.32 4.84
C SER A 105 16.29 -4.91 3.85
N GLY A 106 16.86 -4.09 2.97
CA GLY A 106 17.93 -4.52 2.07
C GLY A 106 18.33 -3.49 1.03
N SER A 107 19.43 -2.78 1.30
CA SER A 107 20.28 -2.07 0.32
C SER A 107 19.89 -0.65 -0.11
N SER A 108 19.73 0.27 0.83
CA SER A 108 20.21 1.64 0.58
C SER A 108 20.59 2.29 1.91
N VAL A 109 21.90 2.39 2.13
CA VAL A 109 22.47 3.35 3.07
C VAL A 109 22.02 4.72 2.60
N SER A 110 20.94 5.25 3.18
CA SER A 110 20.57 6.64 3.03
C SER A 110 20.51 7.28 4.42
N THR A 111 21.26 8.37 4.51
CA THR A 111 21.67 9.09 5.70
C THR A 111 20.49 9.87 6.30
N THR A 112 19.60 9.22 7.04
CA THR A 112 18.86 9.83 8.17
C THR A 112 18.02 8.78 8.90
N PRO A 113 18.28 8.51 10.19
CA PRO A 113 17.42 7.62 10.96
C PRO A 113 16.03 8.25 11.14
N GLY A 114 15.00 7.66 10.53
CA GLY A 114 13.60 7.86 10.92
C GLY A 114 12.69 8.71 10.03
N THR A 115 13.14 9.25 8.88
CA THR A 115 12.35 10.22 8.08
C THR A 115 11.94 9.77 6.68
N GLY A 116 12.23 8.52 6.29
CA GLY A 116 11.83 7.97 4.98
C GLY A 116 10.53 7.17 5.01
N VAL A 117 10.05 6.75 3.84
CA VAL A 117 8.92 5.84 3.61
C VAL A 117 8.89 4.71 4.63
N GLN A 118 10.02 4.01 4.78
CA GLN A 118 10.17 2.91 5.72
C GLN A 118 9.92 3.32 7.17
N GLY A 119 10.42 4.49 7.59
CA GLY A 119 10.20 5.02 8.94
C GLY A 119 8.72 5.24 9.24
N SER A 120 7.95 5.74 8.26
CA SER A 120 6.50 5.89 8.38
C SER A 120 5.79 4.54 8.58
N PHE A 121 6.15 3.52 7.80
CA PHE A 121 5.58 2.18 7.94
C PHE A 121 6.00 1.47 9.22
N GLN A 122 7.25 1.62 9.66
CA GLN A 122 7.72 1.11 10.94
C GLN A 122 7.01 1.78 12.10
N ALA A 123 6.82 3.09 12.05
CA ALA A 123 6.08 3.84 13.06
C ALA A 123 4.61 3.42 13.11
N LEU A 124 3.98 3.15 11.96
CA LEU A 124 2.62 2.59 11.94
C LEU A 124 2.60 1.19 12.53
N TRP A 125 3.51 0.31 12.09
CA TRP A 125 3.61 -1.07 12.57
C TRP A 125 3.75 -1.15 14.09
N THR A 126 4.56 -0.30 14.72
CA THR A 126 4.71 -0.29 16.18
C THR A 126 3.45 0.07 16.94
N ARG A 127 2.53 0.82 16.33
CA ARG A 127 1.23 1.19 16.93
C ARG A 127 0.16 0.13 16.74
N VAL A 128 0.14 -0.53 15.58
CA VAL A 128 -0.94 -1.45 15.19
C VAL A 128 -0.63 -2.93 15.39
N LYS A 129 0.64 -3.29 15.60
CA LYS A 129 1.01 -4.68 15.89
C LYS A 129 0.29 -5.17 17.17
N PRO A 130 -0.19 -6.42 17.21
CA PRO A 130 -0.80 -7.01 18.40
C PRO A 130 0.16 -7.10 19.60
#